data_AF-A0A336N759-F1
#
_entry.id   AF-A0A336N759-F1
#
_cell.length_a   1.000
_cell.length_b   1.000
_cell.length_c   1.000
_cell.angle_alpha   90.00
_cell.angle_beta   90.00
_cell.angle_gamma   90.00
#
_symmetry.space_group_name_H-M   'P 1'
#
loop_
_entity.id
_entity.type
_entity.pdbx_description
1 polymer ?
#
loop_
_entity_poly.entity_id
_entity_poly.type
_entity_poly.pdbx_seq_one_letter_code
_entity_poly.pdbx_strand_id
1 'polypeptide(L)'
;MIKLGALVTLGKSERDMFRIHNNGTPTPLGYSQFIEQGETITNFALYSSVADAVELCLFAEGKKEQRFAMVKTDNVWHLALAGVTFGVQYAFRISAENDRTLANPNKLMLDPYAKGVVGKPDLSSAEVRSIFQLNDPRDNAEVAPKGLIINTEFDWKNDKAPNTPWSQTIVYEMHVKGFSQLQTALPETLRGTYAGLAHPHSLAYLKELGITAVELLPINYYVNEPHLQEKGLQDYWGYNPLAMFAVEPKYCSQANSENPLYEFKSMVKALHEAGIEVILDVVFNHTAESEKTFPTFSQRGIDDRTYYWQNEQGNTLIGRAAAIC
;
A
#
# COMPACT_ATOMS: atom_id res chain seq x y z
N MET A 1 -19.40 54.59 16.42
CA MET A 1 -19.13 53.55 15.41
C MET A 1 -18.15 52.55 16.01
N ILE A 2 -18.58 51.27 16.13
CA ILE A 2 -17.74 50.05 16.17
C ILE A 2 -16.92 49.89 17.50
N LYS A 3 -16.88 48.77 18.25
CA LYS A 3 -17.11 47.33 18.05
C LYS A 3 -17.81 46.69 19.24
N LEU A 4 -18.81 45.86 18.93
CA LEU A 4 -19.31 44.77 19.79
C LEU A 4 -18.19 43.74 20.01
N GLY A 5 -18.14 43.18 21.23
CA GLY A 5 -17.17 42.15 21.61
C GLY A 5 -17.26 40.91 20.74
N ALA A 6 -16.10 40.42 20.32
CA ALA A 6 -15.98 39.12 19.67
C ALA A 6 -16.21 38.03 20.72
N LEU A 7 -17.29 37.28 20.51
CA LEU A 7 -17.56 36.01 21.13
C LEU A 7 -16.38 35.07 20.82
N VAL A 8 -15.60 34.73 21.83
CA VAL A 8 -14.68 33.59 21.75
C VAL A 8 -15.56 32.34 21.69
N THR A 9 -15.86 31.89 20.48
CA THR A 9 -16.42 30.57 20.25
C THR A 9 -15.27 29.59 20.49
N LEU A 10 -15.23 29.04 21.69
CA LEU A 10 -14.48 27.83 22.02
C LEU A 10 -15.01 26.71 21.09
N GLY A 11 -14.38 26.57 19.93
CA GLY A 11 -14.67 25.53 18.95
C GLY A 11 -14.20 24.19 19.48
N LYS A 12 -15.15 23.26 19.64
CA LYS A 12 -15.02 21.79 19.79
C LYS A 12 -13.77 21.28 20.50
N SER A 13 -13.98 20.75 21.71
CA SER A 13 -12.98 19.99 22.46
C SER A 13 -12.23 18.99 21.59
N GLU A 14 -10.91 18.91 21.77
CA GLU A 14 -9.94 17.96 21.18
C GLU A 14 -10.21 16.46 21.47
N ARG A 15 -11.41 16.13 21.94
CA ARG A 15 -11.84 14.76 22.25
C ARG A 15 -12.51 14.17 21.00
N ASP A 16 -11.86 13.13 20.50
CA ASP A 16 -12.31 12.19 19.47
C ASP A 16 -12.21 12.70 18.02
N MET A 17 -10.96 12.80 17.54
CA MET A 17 -10.60 13.02 16.13
C MET A 17 -11.21 11.96 15.20
N PHE A 18 -11.33 10.72 15.68
CA PHE A 18 -11.99 9.63 14.98
C PHE A 18 -13.22 9.20 15.77
N ARG A 19 -14.35 9.08 15.09
CA ARG A 19 -15.62 8.71 15.73
C ARG A 19 -16.21 7.52 15.00
N ILE A 20 -16.64 6.50 15.77
CA ILE A 20 -17.41 5.39 15.22
C ILE A 20 -18.68 5.95 14.60
N HIS A 21 -18.84 5.74 13.29
CA HIS A 21 -20.03 6.15 12.54
C HIS A 21 -21.11 5.08 12.65
N ASN A 22 -20.78 3.84 12.25
CA ASN A 22 -21.60 2.64 12.46
C ASN A 22 -20.71 1.39 12.26
N ASN A 23 -21.34 0.22 12.15
CA ASN A 23 -20.64 -1.05 11.96
C ASN A 23 -19.91 -1.16 10.61
N GLY A 24 -20.14 -0.29 9.63
CA GLY A 24 -19.60 -0.40 8.28
C GLY A 24 -20.20 -1.55 7.48
N THR A 25 -19.57 -1.86 6.36
CA THR A 25 -19.96 -2.92 5.42
C THR A 25 -18.78 -3.85 5.13
N PRO A 26 -19.02 -5.16 4.89
CA PRO A 26 -17.95 -6.12 4.59
C PRO A 26 -17.33 -5.92 3.19
N THR A 27 -17.88 -5.02 2.37
CA THR A 27 -17.38 -4.74 1.03
C THR A 27 -17.40 -3.23 0.74
N PRO A 28 -16.47 -2.74 -0.11
CA PRO A 28 -15.31 -3.44 -0.64
C PRO A 28 -14.26 -3.71 0.45
N LEU A 29 -13.35 -4.67 0.20
CA LEU A 29 -12.20 -4.94 1.08
C LEU A 29 -11.20 -3.76 1.06
N GLY A 30 -10.41 -3.67 2.13
CA GLY A 30 -9.56 -2.52 2.43
C GLY A 30 -10.36 -1.32 2.92
N TYR A 31 -9.80 -0.12 2.75
CA TYR A 31 -10.54 1.11 3.04
C TYR A 31 -11.26 1.67 1.80
N SER A 32 -12.45 2.22 2.02
CA SER A 32 -13.20 3.03 1.06
C SER A 32 -13.77 4.27 1.73
N GLN A 33 -13.91 5.35 0.97
CA GLN A 33 -14.42 6.63 1.49
C GLN A 33 -15.63 7.08 0.70
N PHE A 34 -16.63 7.61 1.40
CA PHE A 34 -17.84 8.20 0.81
C PHE A 34 -18.32 9.39 1.63
N ILE A 35 -19.16 10.23 1.03
CA ILE A 35 -19.76 11.37 1.71
C ILE A 35 -21.17 11.00 2.16
N GLU A 36 -21.44 11.16 3.44
CA GLU A 36 -22.76 11.01 4.02
C GLU A 36 -23.08 12.24 4.87
N GLN A 37 -24.23 12.89 4.59
CA GLN A 37 -24.67 14.11 5.30
C GLN A 37 -23.59 15.22 5.35
N GLY A 38 -22.72 15.30 4.34
CA GLY A 38 -21.64 16.29 4.26
C GLY A 38 -20.38 15.95 5.06
N GLU A 39 -20.29 14.77 5.66
CA GLU A 39 -19.12 14.26 6.38
C GLU A 39 -18.46 13.12 5.57
N THR A 40 -17.13 13.04 5.59
CA THR A 40 -16.40 11.90 5.01
C THR A 40 -16.43 10.73 5.97
N ILE A 41 -17.00 9.62 5.50
CA ILE A 41 -17.02 8.33 6.20
C ILE A 41 -16.00 7.41 5.54
N THR A 42 -15.18 6.76 6.35
CA THR A 42 -14.21 5.76 5.90
C THR A 42 -14.62 4.39 6.42
N ASN A 43 -14.98 3.50 5.51
CA ASN A 43 -15.26 2.10 5.80
C ASN A 43 -13.96 1.30 5.68
N PHE A 44 -13.66 0.46 6.66
CA PHE A 44 -12.58 -0.52 6.64
C PHE A 44 -13.17 -1.91 6.62
N ALA A 45 -12.66 -2.79 5.75
CA ALA A 45 -13.05 -4.20 5.70
C ALA A 45 -11.81 -5.10 5.50
N LEU A 46 -11.65 -6.10 6.36
CA LEU A 46 -10.52 -7.03 6.37
C LEU A 46 -11.02 -8.47 6.40
N TYR A 47 -10.56 -9.30 5.47
CA TYR A 47 -10.83 -10.73 5.52
C TYR A 47 -9.94 -11.42 6.57
N SER A 48 -10.56 -12.19 7.47
CA SER A 48 -9.89 -13.23 8.26
C SER A 48 -10.91 -14.25 8.75
N SER A 49 -10.73 -15.50 8.34
CA SER A 49 -11.60 -16.61 8.71
C SER A 49 -11.30 -17.18 10.09
N VAL A 50 -10.06 -16.99 10.56
CA VAL A 50 -9.51 -17.61 11.77
C VAL A 50 -9.34 -16.68 12.97
N ALA A 51 -9.43 -15.36 12.78
CA ALA A 51 -9.36 -14.40 13.87
C ALA A 51 -10.58 -14.51 14.80
N ASP A 52 -10.34 -14.33 16.10
CA ASP A 52 -11.38 -14.22 17.14
C ASP A 52 -11.69 -12.75 17.49
N ALA A 53 -10.72 -11.84 17.27
CA ALA A 53 -10.94 -10.40 17.31
C ALA A 53 -9.98 -9.67 16.36
N VAL A 54 -10.47 -8.56 15.79
CA VAL A 54 -9.68 -7.62 15.00
C VAL A 54 -9.87 -6.20 15.53
N GLU A 55 -8.76 -5.51 15.76
CA GLU A 55 -8.73 -4.08 16.09
C GLU A 55 -8.14 -3.28 14.93
N LEU A 56 -8.90 -2.29 14.44
CA LEU A 56 -8.38 -1.24 13.57
C LEU A 56 -7.54 -0.26 14.41
N CYS A 57 -6.30 -0.04 14.01
CA CYS A 57 -5.36 0.84 14.68
C CYS A 57 -5.10 2.07 13.81
N LEU A 58 -5.39 3.27 14.31
CA LEU A 58 -5.19 4.54 13.62
C LEU A 58 -4.07 5.37 14.27
N PHE A 59 -3.26 6.01 13.43
CA PHE A 59 -2.15 6.86 13.82
C PHE A 59 -2.29 8.21 13.12
N ALA A 60 -2.67 9.22 13.89
CA ALA A 60 -2.68 10.61 13.43
C ALA A 60 -1.35 11.30 13.79
N GLU A 61 -1.01 12.36 13.08
CA GLU A 61 0.23 13.10 13.29
C GLU A 61 0.43 13.52 14.76
N GLY A 62 1.58 13.16 15.33
CA GLY A 62 1.95 13.48 16.71
C GLY A 62 1.10 12.78 17.79
N LYS A 63 0.20 11.87 17.43
CA LYS A 63 -0.68 11.16 18.36
C LYS A 63 -0.29 9.69 18.52
N LYS A 64 -0.58 9.16 19.70
CA LYS A 64 -0.47 7.72 19.98
C LYS A 64 -1.52 6.94 19.19
N GLU A 65 -1.25 5.65 19.04
CA GLU A 65 -2.17 4.65 18.49
C GLU A 65 -3.56 4.75 19.14
N GLN A 66 -4.60 4.79 18.29
CA GLN A 66 -6.00 4.65 18.70
C GLN A 66 -6.56 3.35 18.12
N ARG A 67 -7.15 2.50 18.97
CA ARG A 67 -7.64 1.17 18.59
C ARG A 67 -9.16 1.13 18.62
N PHE A 68 -9.75 0.50 17.61
CA PHE A 68 -11.20 0.34 17.47
C PHE A 68 -11.51 -1.13 17.17
N ALA A 69 -12.32 -1.76 18.02
CA ALA A 69 -12.80 -3.11 17.76
C ALA A 69 -13.70 -3.14 16.51
N MET A 70 -13.50 -4.14 15.66
CA MET A 70 -14.28 -4.34 14.44
C MET A 70 -15.34 -5.41 14.66
N VAL A 71 -16.45 -5.33 13.90
CA VAL A 71 -17.49 -6.37 13.90
C VAL A 71 -17.29 -7.33 12.74
N LYS A 72 -17.79 -8.57 12.84
CA LYS A 72 -17.62 -9.61 11.82
C LYS A 72 -18.95 -9.94 11.13
N THR A 73 -18.95 -9.93 9.80
CA THR A 73 -20.00 -10.53 8.96
C THR A 73 -19.35 -11.61 8.11
N ASP A 74 -19.82 -12.86 8.23
CA ASP A 74 -19.15 -14.05 7.70
C ASP A 74 -17.66 -14.10 8.10
N ASN A 75 -16.73 -14.00 7.15
CA ASN A 75 -15.28 -13.99 7.42
C ASN A 75 -14.65 -12.61 7.23
N VAL A 76 -15.45 -11.55 7.21
CA VAL A 76 -14.98 -10.18 7.00
C VAL A 76 -15.25 -9.33 8.23
N TRP A 77 -14.18 -8.70 8.72
CA TRP A 77 -14.18 -7.74 9.82
C TRP A 77 -14.35 -6.35 9.25
N HIS A 78 -15.29 -5.55 9.77
CA HIS A 78 -15.54 -4.22 9.25
C HIS A 78 -15.91 -3.20 10.32
N LEU A 79 -15.67 -1.93 10.00
CA LEU A 79 -15.98 -0.75 10.82
C LEU A 79 -16.02 0.50 9.94
N ALA A 80 -16.98 1.40 10.20
CA ALA A 80 -17.00 2.72 9.57
C ALA A 80 -16.70 3.82 10.58
N LEU A 81 -15.77 4.71 10.24
CA LEU A 81 -15.35 5.84 11.05
C LEU A 81 -15.57 7.17 10.31
N ALA A 82 -15.94 8.20 11.05
CA ALA A 82 -15.87 9.58 10.62
C ALA A 82 -14.56 10.23 11.11
N GLY A 83 -14.10 11.28 10.41
CA GLY A 83 -12.93 12.08 10.80
C GLY A 83 -11.58 11.53 10.32
N VAL A 84 -11.58 10.48 9.50
CA VAL A 84 -10.36 9.91 8.90
C VAL A 84 -10.00 10.70 7.63
N THR A 85 -8.94 11.50 7.69
CA THR A 85 -8.46 12.33 6.57
C THR A 85 -7.30 11.68 5.83
N PHE A 86 -6.93 12.23 4.67
CA PHE A 86 -5.68 11.85 4.00
C PHE A 86 -4.47 12.05 4.92
N GLY A 87 -3.46 11.20 4.76
CA GLY A 87 -2.25 11.19 5.60
C GLY A 87 -2.38 10.39 6.90
N VAL A 88 -3.59 10.03 7.33
CA VAL A 88 -3.79 9.13 8.48
C VAL A 88 -3.21 7.76 8.13
N GLN A 89 -2.42 7.20 9.06
CA GLN A 89 -1.86 5.87 8.91
C GLN A 89 -2.73 4.86 9.66
N TYR A 90 -2.81 3.63 9.17
CA TYR A 90 -3.60 2.58 9.78
C TYR A 90 -2.99 1.20 9.63
N ALA A 91 -3.37 0.30 10.52
CA ALA A 91 -2.99 -1.11 10.52
C ALA A 91 -4.02 -1.91 11.33
N PHE A 92 -3.82 -3.23 11.44
CA PHE A 92 -4.69 -4.10 12.21
C PHE A 92 -3.91 -4.85 13.28
N ARG A 93 -4.55 -5.11 14.42
CA ARG A 93 -4.11 -6.12 15.40
C ARG A 93 -5.07 -7.29 15.37
N ILE A 94 -4.51 -8.49 15.33
CA ILE A 94 -5.25 -9.73 15.19
C ILE A 94 -5.06 -10.54 16.46
N SER A 95 -6.17 -10.97 17.06
CA SER A 95 -6.16 -11.87 18.21
C SER A 95 -6.88 -13.16 17.86
N ALA A 96 -6.35 -14.26 18.38
CA ALA A 96 -7.01 -15.55 18.35
C ALA A 96 -6.54 -16.43 19.49
N GLU A 97 -7.43 -17.26 20.00
CA GLU A 97 -7.18 -18.27 21.04
C GLU A 97 -6.95 -19.66 20.45
N ASN A 98 -7.01 -19.79 19.12
CA ASN A 98 -6.95 -21.07 18.42
C ASN A 98 -5.61 -21.30 17.71
N ASP A 99 -5.21 -22.58 17.60
CA ASP A 99 -3.96 -22.99 16.93
C ASP A 99 -4.01 -22.88 15.39
N ARG A 100 -5.10 -22.35 14.81
CA ARG A 100 -5.27 -22.27 13.35
C ARG A 100 -4.65 -21.00 12.76
N THR A 101 -4.17 -20.09 13.60
CA THR A 101 -3.52 -18.85 13.20
C THR A 101 -2.22 -18.65 13.95
N LEU A 102 -1.37 -17.81 13.37
CA LEU A 102 -0.13 -17.34 13.97
C LEU A 102 -0.33 -15.96 14.62
N ALA A 103 -1.57 -15.62 15.00
CA ALA A 103 -1.94 -14.30 15.48
C ALA A 103 -1.16 -13.92 16.74
N ASN A 104 -0.63 -12.69 16.74
CA ASN A 104 -0.04 -12.06 17.90
C ASN A 104 -0.51 -10.60 17.93
N PRO A 105 -1.33 -10.20 18.91
CA PRO A 105 -1.88 -8.84 18.94
C PRO A 105 -0.83 -7.76 19.19
N ASN A 106 0.39 -8.11 19.64
CA ASN A 106 1.50 -7.15 19.73
C ASN A 106 2.09 -6.79 18.37
N LYS A 107 1.71 -7.49 17.29
CA LYS A 107 2.20 -7.22 15.94
C LYS A 107 1.12 -6.52 15.13
N LEU A 108 1.41 -5.28 14.72
CA LEU A 108 0.64 -4.60 13.68
C LEU A 108 0.80 -5.33 12.35
N MET A 109 -0.33 -5.57 11.72
CA MET A 109 -0.47 -6.14 10.38
C MET A 109 -0.93 -5.05 9.42
N LEU A 110 -0.16 -4.88 8.35
CA LEU A 110 -0.49 -4.03 7.22
C LEU A 110 -1.72 -4.60 6.50
N ASP A 111 -2.63 -3.71 6.10
CA ASP A 111 -3.77 -4.05 5.25
C ASP A 111 -3.28 -4.64 3.91
N PRO A 112 -3.63 -5.89 3.55
CA PRO A 112 -3.28 -6.46 2.26
C PRO A 112 -3.91 -5.71 1.08
N TYR A 113 -4.94 -4.89 1.33
CA TYR A 113 -5.63 -4.04 0.35
C TYR A 113 -5.22 -2.56 0.44
N ALA A 114 -4.14 -2.24 1.16
CA ALA A 114 -3.64 -0.87 1.27
C ALA A 114 -3.32 -0.27 -0.10
N LYS A 115 -3.87 0.92 -0.37
CA LYS A 115 -3.64 1.69 -1.61
C LYS A 115 -2.42 2.61 -1.54
N GLY A 116 -1.93 2.86 -0.32
CA GLY A 116 -0.69 3.56 -0.02
C GLY A 116 -0.09 2.95 1.24
N VAL A 117 1.24 2.97 1.36
CA VAL A 117 1.96 2.38 2.48
C VAL A 117 3.09 3.31 2.90
N VAL A 118 3.29 3.46 4.21
CA VAL A 118 4.38 4.21 4.82
C VAL A 118 5.28 3.31 5.67
N GLY A 119 6.56 3.66 5.71
CA GLY A 119 7.61 2.86 6.35
C GLY A 119 8.14 1.79 5.41
N LYS A 120 9.36 1.30 5.65
CA LYS A 120 9.93 0.06 5.09
C LYS A 120 10.57 -0.66 6.29
N PRO A 121 10.28 -1.94 6.53
CA PRO A 121 10.85 -2.64 7.68
C PRO A 121 12.37 -2.79 7.52
N ASP A 122 13.10 -2.50 8.59
CA ASP A 122 14.54 -2.74 8.69
C ASP A 122 14.78 -4.21 9.05
N LEU A 123 15.47 -4.93 8.16
CA LEU A 123 15.76 -6.36 8.28
C LEU A 123 17.27 -6.63 8.28
N SER A 124 18.09 -5.59 8.46
CA SER A 124 19.55 -5.59 8.32
C SER A 124 20.31 -6.47 9.33
N SER A 125 19.67 -6.89 10.42
CA SER A 125 20.26 -7.80 11.41
C SER A 125 19.21 -8.67 12.09
N ALA A 126 19.64 -9.80 12.66
CA ALA A 126 18.77 -10.75 13.36
C ALA A 126 18.07 -10.10 14.56
N GLU A 127 18.80 -9.26 15.29
CA GLU A 127 18.27 -8.54 16.45
C GLU A 127 17.18 -7.56 16.04
N VAL A 128 17.42 -6.72 15.03
CA VAL A 128 16.44 -5.73 14.58
C VAL A 128 15.21 -6.40 13.99
N ARG A 129 15.36 -7.44 13.16
CA ARG A 129 14.22 -8.10 12.51
C ARG A 129 13.36 -8.96 13.43
N SER A 130 13.90 -9.39 14.57
CA SER A 130 13.17 -10.28 15.51
C SER A 130 11.86 -9.66 16.02
N ILE A 131 11.74 -8.33 16.05
CA ILE A 131 10.51 -7.62 16.44
C ILE A 131 9.31 -7.94 15.53
N PHE A 132 9.56 -8.37 14.29
CA PHE A 132 8.52 -8.75 13.32
C PHE A 132 8.14 -10.24 13.37
N GLN A 133 8.80 -11.04 14.22
CA GLN A 133 8.44 -12.45 14.37
C GLN A 133 7.20 -12.61 15.24
N LEU A 134 6.28 -13.49 14.86
CA LEU A 134 4.99 -13.66 15.54
C LEU A 134 5.12 -14.25 16.95
N ASN A 135 6.22 -14.91 17.29
CA ASN A 135 6.49 -15.41 18.64
C ASN A 135 7.15 -14.37 19.56
N ASP A 136 7.55 -13.21 19.03
CA ASP A 136 8.18 -12.16 19.82
C ASP A 136 7.11 -11.34 20.58
N PRO A 137 7.26 -11.06 21.89
CA PRO A 137 6.22 -10.39 22.67
C PRO A 137 6.23 -8.85 22.55
N ARG A 138 7.26 -8.24 21.95
CA ARG A 138 7.39 -6.77 21.88
C ARG A 138 6.37 -6.18 20.90
N ASP A 139 5.89 -4.98 21.18
CA ASP A 139 5.07 -4.22 20.24
C ASP A 139 5.92 -3.72 19.06
N ASN A 140 5.47 -3.91 17.83
CA ASN A 140 6.18 -3.45 16.63
C ASN A 140 5.64 -2.12 16.06
N ALA A 141 4.69 -1.47 16.74
CA ALA A 141 3.95 -0.33 16.19
C ALA A 141 4.81 0.79 15.63
N GLU A 142 5.94 1.11 16.26
CA GLU A 142 6.85 2.18 15.83
C GLU A 142 7.56 1.87 14.50
N VAL A 143 7.82 0.60 14.20
CA VAL A 143 8.66 0.16 13.07
C VAL A 143 7.90 -0.60 11.99
N ALA A 144 6.68 -1.03 12.27
CA ALA A 144 5.84 -1.74 11.31
C ALA A 144 5.42 -0.82 10.15
N PRO A 145 5.40 -1.35 8.90
CA PRO A 145 4.78 -0.64 7.79
C PRO A 145 3.28 -0.49 8.06
N LYS A 146 2.72 0.66 7.65
CA LYS A 146 1.31 1.00 7.88
C LYS A 146 0.65 1.39 6.58
N GLY A 147 -0.63 1.07 6.44
CA GLY A 147 -1.45 1.60 5.37
C GLY A 147 -1.58 3.11 5.52
N LEU A 148 -1.68 3.81 4.40
CA LEU A 148 -1.83 5.25 4.35
C LEU A 148 -3.15 5.60 3.67
N ILE A 149 -3.96 6.43 4.30
CA ILE A 149 -5.16 6.98 3.69
C ILE A 149 -4.73 8.01 2.65
N ILE A 150 -4.89 7.68 1.38
CA ILE A 150 -4.51 8.54 0.25
C ILE A 150 -5.74 8.94 -0.56
N ASN A 151 -5.63 10.07 -1.27
CA ASN A 151 -6.62 10.43 -2.27
C ASN A 151 -6.47 9.55 -3.51
N THR A 152 -7.51 8.78 -3.81
CA THR A 152 -7.53 7.90 -4.99
C THR A 152 -8.21 8.53 -6.20
N GLU A 153 -8.86 9.68 -6.05
CA GLU A 153 -9.49 10.39 -7.16
C GLU A 153 -8.44 10.92 -8.14
N PHE A 154 -8.77 10.94 -9.42
CA PHE A 154 -7.88 11.41 -10.48
C PHE A 154 -8.67 11.87 -11.70
N ASP A 155 -8.33 13.05 -12.25
CA ASP A 155 -8.95 13.58 -13.47
C ASP A 155 -8.28 12.99 -14.72
N TRP A 156 -8.87 11.91 -15.23
CA TRP A 156 -8.46 11.27 -16.48
C TRP A 156 -8.79 12.11 -17.73
N LYS A 157 -9.61 13.17 -17.63
CA LYS A 157 -10.11 13.95 -18.77
C LYS A 157 -10.70 13.03 -19.86
N ASN A 158 -10.10 13.03 -21.05
CA ASN A 158 -10.53 12.24 -22.21
C ASN A 158 -9.64 11.01 -22.46
N ASP A 159 -8.85 10.59 -21.47
CA ASP A 159 -7.97 9.43 -21.58
C ASP A 159 -8.74 8.18 -22.03
N LYS A 160 -8.13 7.41 -22.93
CA LYS A 160 -8.63 6.12 -23.41
C LYS A 160 -7.46 5.19 -23.61
N ALA A 161 -7.64 3.91 -23.29
CA ALA A 161 -6.67 2.88 -23.62
C ALA A 161 -6.34 2.92 -25.13
N PRO A 162 -5.05 2.92 -25.52
CA PRO A 162 -4.65 2.93 -26.92
C PRO A 162 -5.18 1.73 -27.73
N ASN A 163 -5.30 0.55 -27.13
CA ASN A 163 -5.82 -0.69 -27.74
C ASN A 163 -5.08 -1.07 -29.03
N THR A 164 -3.76 -1.10 -28.99
CA THR A 164 -2.93 -1.56 -30.12
C THR A 164 -3.24 -3.03 -30.40
N PRO A 165 -3.55 -3.43 -31.65
CA PRO A 165 -3.76 -4.83 -31.96
C PRO A 165 -2.51 -5.65 -31.68
N TRP A 166 -2.64 -6.84 -31.06
CA TRP A 166 -1.51 -7.71 -30.73
C TRP A 166 -0.54 -7.98 -31.89
N SER A 167 -1.04 -8.06 -33.13
CA SER A 167 -0.21 -8.25 -34.33
C SER A 167 0.68 -7.05 -34.68
N GLN A 168 0.44 -5.90 -34.05
CA GLN A 168 1.18 -4.64 -34.22
C GLN A 168 1.92 -4.26 -32.93
N THR A 169 1.77 -5.03 -31.86
CA THR A 169 2.37 -4.72 -30.56
C THR A 169 3.88 -4.94 -30.60
N ILE A 170 4.62 -3.92 -30.15
CA ILE A 170 6.06 -3.97 -29.88
C ILE A 170 6.26 -3.57 -28.43
N VAL A 171 6.62 -4.55 -27.60
CA VAL A 171 6.83 -4.38 -26.16
C VAL A 171 8.25 -3.89 -25.89
N TYR A 172 8.37 -2.92 -24.99
CA TYR A 172 9.64 -2.43 -24.45
C TYR A 172 9.67 -2.61 -22.94
N GLU A 173 10.35 -3.66 -22.48
CA GLU A 173 10.57 -3.92 -21.06
C GLU A 173 11.52 -2.86 -20.48
N MET A 174 11.15 -2.27 -19.35
CA MET A 174 11.97 -1.26 -18.69
C MET A 174 11.78 -1.21 -17.17
N HIS A 175 12.83 -0.74 -16.50
CA HIS A 175 12.78 -0.38 -15.10
C HIS A 175 12.54 1.12 -14.94
N VAL A 176 11.52 1.53 -14.16
CA VAL A 176 11.15 2.95 -13.94
C VAL A 176 12.37 3.81 -13.54
N LYS A 177 13.08 3.39 -12.48
CA LYS A 177 14.33 4.04 -12.07
C LYS A 177 15.42 4.01 -13.16
N GLY A 178 15.80 2.83 -13.63
CA GLY A 178 16.91 2.65 -14.58
C GLY A 178 16.76 3.45 -15.87
N PHE A 179 15.55 3.54 -16.39
CA PHE A 179 15.23 4.21 -17.65
C PHE A 179 15.74 5.66 -17.70
N SER A 180 15.55 6.43 -16.63
CA SER A 180 15.82 7.88 -16.64
C SER A 180 16.80 8.38 -15.58
N GLN A 181 17.31 7.52 -14.69
CA GLN A 181 18.17 7.92 -13.56
C GLN A 181 19.40 8.75 -13.97
N LEU A 182 20.01 8.42 -15.13
CA LEU A 182 21.22 9.05 -15.64
C LEU A 182 20.95 10.04 -16.79
N GLN A 183 19.69 10.31 -17.10
CA GLN A 183 19.33 11.13 -18.27
C GLN A 183 19.46 12.62 -17.94
N THR A 184 20.58 13.21 -18.36
CA THR A 184 20.93 14.60 -18.05
C THR A 184 19.98 15.64 -18.66
N ALA A 185 19.25 15.27 -19.72
CA ALA A 185 18.22 16.09 -20.33
C ALA A 185 16.97 16.30 -19.44
N LEU A 186 16.79 15.49 -18.40
CA LEU A 186 15.72 15.67 -17.41
C LEU A 186 16.22 16.47 -16.21
N PRO A 187 15.35 17.27 -15.56
CA PRO A 187 15.61 17.81 -14.23
C PRO A 187 15.97 16.69 -13.25
N GLU A 188 16.98 16.92 -12.41
CA GLU A 188 17.49 15.90 -11.47
C GLU A 188 16.39 15.34 -10.55
N THR A 189 15.43 16.18 -10.16
CA THR A 189 14.30 15.81 -9.30
C THR A 189 13.30 14.84 -9.93
N LEU A 190 13.34 14.65 -11.25
CA LEU A 190 12.45 13.74 -12.00
C LEU A 190 13.17 12.47 -12.46
N ARG A 191 14.50 12.39 -12.34
CA ARG A 191 15.26 11.25 -12.85
C ARG A 191 14.97 10.00 -12.04
N GLY A 192 14.65 8.93 -12.73
CA GLY A 192 14.33 7.63 -12.13
C GLY A 192 12.97 7.56 -11.46
N THR A 193 12.03 8.43 -11.85
CA THR A 193 10.67 8.48 -11.29
C THR A 193 9.59 8.27 -12.35
N TYR A 194 8.35 8.04 -11.92
CA TYR A 194 7.17 7.98 -12.80
C TYR A 194 7.04 9.29 -13.60
N ALA A 195 7.23 10.45 -12.96
CA ALA A 195 7.24 11.74 -13.65
C ALA A 195 8.38 11.88 -14.67
N GLY A 196 9.55 11.28 -14.42
CA GLY A 196 10.64 11.23 -15.39
C GLY A 196 10.27 10.45 -16.65
N LEU A 197 9.56 9.33 -16.50
CA LEU A 197 9.06 8.54 -17.61
C LEU A 197 7.98 9.29 -18.40
N ALA A 198 7.12 10.05 -17.71
CA ALA A 198 6.10 10.92 -18.29
C ALA A 198 6.65 12.20 -18.95
N HIS A 199 7.94 12.50 -18.76
CA HIS A 199 8.53 13.75 -19.24
C HIS A 199 8.53 13.81 -20.78
N PRO A 200 8.27 14.97 -21.42
CA PRO A 200 8.18 15.08 -22.88
C PRO A 200 9.39 14.53 -23.65
N HIS A 201 10.59 14.66 -23.08
CA HIS A 201 11.81 14.10 -23.67
C HIS A 201 11.82 12.56 -23.68
N SER A 202 11.34 11.93 -22.61
CA SER A 202 11.19 10.47 -22.50
C SER A 202 10.13 9.95 -23.47
N LEU A 203 8.98 10.64 -23.54
CA LEU A 203 7.91 10.28 -24.47
C LEU A 203 8.35 10.41 -25.93
N ALA A 204 9.07 11.49 -26.28
CA ALA A 204 9.62 11.67 -27.62
C ALA A 204 10.55 10.54 -28.02
N TYR A 205 11.44 10.10 -27.12
CA TYR A 205 12.31 8.95 -27.35
C TYR A 205 11.52 7.66 -27.62
N LEU A 206 10.54 7.34 -26.78
CA LEU A 206 9.74 6.12 -26.95
C LEU A 206 8.96 6.13 -28.27
N LYS A 207 8.43 7.30 -28.66
CA LYS A 207 7.76 7.49 -29.96
C LYS A 207 8.72 7.35 -31.14
N GLU A 208 9.92 7.92 -31.05
CA GLU A 208 10.93 7.82 -32.10
C GLU A 208 11.44 6.39 -32.27
N LEU A 209 11.61 5.66 -31.15
CA LEU A 209 11.99 4.24 -31.17
C LEU A 209 10.92 3.37 -31.85
N GLY A 210 9.66 3.78 -31.84
CA GLY A 210 8.56 3.12 -32.55
C GLY A 210 7.90 1.97 -31.77
N ILE A 211 8.10 1.91 -30.44
CA ILE A 211 7.43 0.93 -29.58
C ILE A 211 5.95 1.30 -29.41
N THR A 212 5.12 0.33 -29.04
CA THR A 212 3.68 0.55 -28.83
C THR A 212 3.25 0.31 -27.39
N ALA A 213 4.01 -0.46 -26.63
CA ALA A 213 3.75 -0.75 -25.23
C ALA A 213 5.05 -0.70 -24.42
N VAL A 214 5.00 -0.12 -23.23
CA VAL A 214 6.04 -0.31 -22.22
C VAL A 214 5.58 -1.41 -21.26
N GLU A 215 6.50 -2.32 -20.93
CA GLU A 215 6.31 -3.29 -19.85
C GLU A 215 7.19 -2.87 -18.68
N LEU A 216 6.55 -2.45 -17.60
CA LEU A 216 7.25 -1.98 -16.41
C LEU A 216 7.57 -3.18 -15.52
N LEU A 217 8.85 -3.31 -15.14
CA LEU A 217 9.24 -4.13 -13.99
C LEU A 217 8.42 -3.75 -12.75
N PRO A 218 8.32 -4.64 -11.74
CA PRO A 218 7.39 -4.49 -10.62
C PRO A 218 7.34 -3.09 -10.02
N ILE A 219 6.12 -2.53 -10.01
CA ILE A 219 5.82 -1.21 -9.43
C ILE A 219 5.04 -1.32 -8.13
N ASN A 220 4.68 -2.52 -7.68
CA ASN A 220 4.03 -2.70 -6.39
C ASN A 220 5.01 -2.40 -5.26
N TYR A 221 4.49 -1.92 -4.12
CA TYR A 221 5.31 -1.70 -2.94
C TYR A 221 5.97 -3.02 -2.49
N TYR A 222 7.31 -3.03 -2.45
CA TYR A 222 8.13 -4.22 -2.13
C TYR A 222 9.04 -3.99 -0.93
N VAL A 223 9.66 -5.04 -0.41
CA VAL A 223 10.63 -4.94 0.70
C VAL A 223 11.95 -5.56 0.27
N ASN A 224 13.07 -4.94 0.65
CA ASN A 224 14.38 -5.57 0.43
C ASN A 224 14.53 -6.80 1.33
N GLU A 225 14.96 -7.92 0.78
CA GLU A 225 15.15 -9.16 1.53
C GLU A 225 16.22 -9.00 2.63
N PRO A 226 16.11 -9.75 3.75
CA PRO A 226 17.08 -9.66 4.84
C PRO A 226 18.54 -9.79 4.39
N HIS A 227 18.83 -10.75 3.51
CA HIS A 227 20.20 -11.01 3.03
C HIS A 227 20.79 -9.88 2.17
N LEU A 228 19.95 -9.05 1.53
CA LEU A 228 20.37 -7.85 0.83
C LEU A 228 20.65 -6.73 1.83
N GLN A 229 19.74 -6.49 2.77
CA GLN A 229 19.89 -5.46 3.79
C GLN A 229 21.12 -5.70 4.67
N GLU A 230 21.41 -6.95 5.05
CA GLU A 230 22.63 -7.35 5.78
C GLU A 230 23.92 -6.99 5.05
N LYS A 231 23.88 -6.88 3.71
CA LYS A 231 25.02 -6.51 2.86
C LYS A 231 25.00 -5.02 2.46
N GLY A 232 24.04 -4.23 2.95
CA GLY A 232 23.84 -2.86 2.50
C GLY A 232 23.36 -2.74 1.04
N LEU A 233 22.81 -3.82 0.49
CA LEU A 233 22.24 -3.88 -0.86
C LEU A 233 20.72 -3.60 -0.80
N GLN A 234 20.13 -3.36 -1.97
CA GLN A 234 18.69 -3.18 -2.13
C GLN A 234 18.19 -4.09 -3.25
N ASP A 235 16.94 -4.52 -3.14
CA ASP A 235 16.25 -5.10 -4.29
C ASP A 235 16.05 -3.96 -5.30
N TYR A 236 16.66 -4.15 -6.47
CA TYR A 236 16.51 -3.21 -7.56
C TYR A 236 15.23 -3.50 -8.33
N TRP A 237 14.99 -4.77 -8.68
CA TRP A 237 13.89 -5.15 -9.57
C TRP A 237 12.50 -5.06 -8.92
N GLY A 238 12.40 -5.35 -7.61
CA GLY A 238 11.15 -5.23 -6.87
C GLY A 238 10.24 -6.47 -6.92
N TYR A 239 10.77 -7.63 -7.32
CA TYR A 239 10.04 -8.92 -7.32
C TYR A 239 9.84 -9.50 -5.91
N ASN A 240 9.63 -8.65 -4.91
CA ASN A 240 9.39 -9.07 -3.53
C ASN A 240 8.27 -8.23 -2.87
N PRO A 241 7.04 -8.28 -3.41
CA PRO A 241 5.97 -7.38 -3.03
C PRO A 241 5.45 -7.64 -1.62
N LEU A 242 5.09 -6.55 -0.91
CA LEU A 242 4.40 -6.61 0.37
C LEU A 242 2.98 -6.03 0.30
N ALA A 243 2.73 -5.00 -0.51
CA ALA A 243 1.41 -4.42 -0.69
C ALA A 243 1.04 -4.33 -2.17
N MET A 244 0.16 -5.24 -2.59
CA MET A 244 -0.19 -5.46 -4.00
C MET A 244 -1.00 -4.31 -4.61
N PHE A 245 -1.67 -3.50 -3.79
CA PHE A 245 -2.53 -2.40 -4.23
C PHE A 245 -1.88 -1.02 -4.09
N ALA A 246 -0.65 -0.95 -3.58
CA ALA A 246 0.12 0.27 -3.44
C ALA A 246 1.27 0.29 -4.44
N VAL A 247 1.49 1.43 -5.09
CA VAL A 247 2.65 1.63 -5.97
C VAL A 247 3.90 1.96 -5.14
N GLU A 248 5.09 1.65 -5.65
CA GLU A 248 6.35 1.85 -4.95
C GLU A 248 6.67 3.36 -4.82
N PRO A 249 6.76 3.88 -3.57
CA PRO A 249 7.05 5.29 -3.33
C PRO A 249 8.45 5.71 -3.78
N LYS A 250 9.45 4.81 -3.81
CA LYS A 250 10.81 5.14 -4.28
C LYS A 250 10.86 5.59 -5.75
N TYR A 251 9.85 5.26 -6.54
CA TYR A 251 9.74 5.67 -7.94
C TYR A 251 8.91 6.96 -8.10
N CYS A 252 8.48 7.59 -7.01
CA CYS A 252 7.78 8.87 -7.05
C CYS A 252 8.77 10.04 -6.93
N SER A 253 8.53 11.12 -7.65
CA SER A 253 9.28 12.36 -7.45
C SER A 253 8.94 13.00 -6.11
N GLN A 254 9.84 13.85 -5.61
CA GLN A 254 9.64 14.56 -4.33
C GLN A 254 8.37 15.42 -4.33
N ALA A 255 7.96 15.95 -5.49
CA ALA A 255 6.79 16.81 -5.63
C ALA A 255 5.47 16.11 -5.31
N ASN A 256 5.41 14.78 -5.45
CA ASN A 256 4.22 13.96 -5.19
C ASN A 256 4.49 12.87 -4.15
N SER A 257 5.50 13.06 -3.29
CA SER A 257 5.95 12.05 -2.31
C SER A 257 4.84 11.60 -1.35
N GLU A 258 3.85 12.45 -1.09
CA GLU A 258 2.67 12.14 -0.27
C GLU A 258 1.62 11.25 -0.97
N ASN A 259 1.63 11.22 -2.31
CA ASN A 259 0.71 10.40 -3.09
C ASN A 259 1.35 9.83 -4.37
N PRO A 260 2.17 8.77 -4.24
CA PRO A 260 2.79 8.08 -5.38
C PRO A 260 1.81 7.60 -6.44
N LEU A 261 0.58 7.24 -6.04
CA LEU A 261 -0.46 6.78 -6.96
C LEU A 261 -0.89 7.89 -7.94
N TYR A 262 -0.92 9.15 -7.48
CA TYR A 262 -1.24 10.29 -8.36
C TYR A 262 -0.20 10.47 -9.47
N GLU A 263 1.10 10.37 -9.12
CA GLU A 263 2.17 10.50 -10.10
C GLU A 263 2.17 9.32 -11.09
N PHE A 264 1.96 8.10 -10.59
CA PHE A 264 1.81 6.92 -11.44
C PHE A 264 0.64 7.07 -12.45
N LYS A 265 -0.54 7.49 -11.99
CA LYS A 265 -1.68 7.76 -12.89
C LYS A 265 -1.38 8.85 -13.92
N SER A 266 -0.66 9.90 -13.51
CA SER A 266 -0.22 10.96 -14.42
C SER A 266 0.72 10.43 -15.51
N MET A 267 1.63 9.52 -15.16
CA MET A 267 2.51 8.84 -16.11
C MET A 267 1.72 7.97 -17.10
N VAL A 268 0.79 7.15 -16.60
CA VAL A 268 -0.07 6.32 -17.47
C VAL A 268 -0.83 7.18 -18.47
N LYS A 269 -1.47 8.27 -17.99
CA LYS A 269 -2.17 9.22 -18.86
C LYS A 269 -1.26 9.84 -19.92
N ALA A 270 -0.05 10.26 -19.55
CA ALA A 270 0.89 10.86 -20.50
C ALA A 270 1.36 9.85 -21.58
N LEU A 271 1.57 8.58 -21.21
CA LEU A 271 1.88 7.51 -22.16
C LEU A 271 0.71 7.24 -23.10
N HIS A 272 -0.52 7.16 -22.57
CA HIS A 272 -1.73 6.99 -23.38
C HIS A 272 -1.96 8.15 -24.35
N GLU A 273 -1.73 9.40 -23.92
CA GLU A 273 -1.78 10.58 -24.80
C GLU A 273 -0.75 10.50 -25.93
N ALA A 274 0.38 9.84 -25.71
CA ALA A 274 1.37 9.52 -26.74
C ALA A 274 0.98 8.27 -27.58
N GLY A 275 -0.09 7.56 -27.24
CA GLY A 275 -0.52 6.31 -27.88
C GLY A 275 0.36 5.12 -27.52
N ILE A 276 0.92 5.10 -26.30
CA ILE A 276 1.75 4.03 -25.77
C ILE A 276 0.98 3.32 -24.66
N GLU A 277 0.86 2.00 -24.75
CA GLU A 277 0.23 1.16 -23.74
C GLU A 277 1.15 0.91 -22.54
N VAL A 278 0.55 0.64 -21.38
CA VAL A 278 1.28 0.32 -20.15
C VAL A 278 0.91 -1.09 -19.71
N ILE A 279 1.90 -1.98 -19.71
CA ILE A 279 1.81 -3.33 -19.18
C ILE A 279 2.59 -3.35 -17.87
N LEU A 280 2.02 -3.98 -16.85
CA LEU A 280 2.65 -4.11 -15.54
C LEU A 280 3.09 -5.55 -15.34
N ASP A 281 4.37 -5.75 -15.02
CA ASP A 281 4.84 -7.00 -14.44
C ASP A 281 4.29 -7.11 -13.01
N VAL A 282 3.57 -8.20 -12.74
CA VAL A 282 2.83 -8.42 -11.48
C VAL A 282 3.23 -9.72 -10.82
N VAL A 283 3.48 -9.65 -9.51
CA VAL A 283 3.90 -10.79 -8.69
C VAL A 283 2.79 -11.16 -7.72
N PHE A 284 1.99 -12.16 -8.08
CA PHE A 284 0.94 -12.70 -7.21
C PHE A 284 1.23 -14.09 -6.64
N ASN A 285 2.34 -14.70 -7.08
CA ASN A 285 2.71 -16.06 -6.68
C ASN A 285 3.40 -16.09 -5.30
N HIS A 286 3.98 -15.00 -4.80
CA HIS A 286 4.57 -14.94 -3.45
C HIS A 286 4.50 -13.53 -2.85
N THR A 287 4.96 -13.39 -1.61
CA THR A 287 5.04 -12.13 -0.87
C THR A 287 6.41 -11.99 -0.22
N ALA A 288 6.70 -10.79 0.29
CA ALA A 288 7.87 -10.50 1.11
C ALA A 288 7.95 -11.24 2.46
N GLU A 289 6.91 -12.01 2.83
CA GLU A 289 6.85 -12.76 4.09
C GLU A 289 7.39 -14.19 3.99
N SER A 290 7.88 -14.60 2.80
CA SER A 290 8.65 -15.83 2.55
C SER A 290 8.13 -17.08 3.29
N GLU A 291 8.94 -17.71 4.15
CA GLU A 291 8.59 -18.88 4.98
C GLU A 291 8.12 -18.47 6.39
N LYS A 292 7.55 -19.40 7.17
CA LYS A 292 6.99 -19.11 8.50
C LYS A 292 8.00 -18.58 9.53
N THR A 293 9.28 -18.89 9.35
CA THR A 293 10.35 -18.43 10.24
C THR A 293 10.81 -17.00 9.93
N PHE A 294 10.34 -16.41 8.82
CA PHE A 294 10.67 -15.06 8.41
C PHE A 294 9.78 -14.01 9.11
N PRO A 295 10.25 -12.75 9.15
CA PRO A 295 9.44 -11.59 9.54
C PRO A 295 8.03 -11.57 8.92
N THR A 296 7.05 -11.20 9.73
CA THR A 296 5.64 -11.06 9.32
C THR A 296 5.20 -9.61 9.41
N PHE A 297 4.45 -9.17 8.41
CA PHE A 297 4.03 -7.78 8.23
C PHE A 297 2.55 -7.64 7.87
N SER A 298 1.89 -8.64 7.30
CA SER A 298 0.54 -8.56 6.74
C SER A 298 -0.16 -9.92 6.73
N GLN A 299 -0.28 -10.54 5.54
CA GLN A 299 -1.15 -11.68 5.24
C GLN A 299 -0.94 -12.87 6.18
N ARG A 300 0.32 -13.18 6.55
CA ARG A 300 0.63 -14.31 7.44
C ARG A 300 0.06 -14.11 8.83
N GLY A 301 0.17 -12.90 9.39
CA GLY A 301 -0.36 -12.61 10.72
C GLY A 301 -1.89 -12.42 10.74
N ILE A 302 -2.50 -12.19 9.58
CA ILE A 302 -3.96 -12.04 9.42
C ILE A 302 -4.65 -13.40 9.29
N ASP A 303 -4.21 -14.22 8.33
CA ASP A 303 -4.78 -15.54 8.04
C ASP A 303 -3.82 -16.40 7.19
N ASP A 304 -2.75 -16.91 7.83
CA ASP A 304 -1.69 -17.69 7.19
C ASP A 304 -2.18 -18.84 6.29
N ARG A 305 -3.23 -19.57 6.71
CA ARG A 305 -3.74 -20.73 5.96
C ARG A 305 -4.58 -20.33 4.75
N THR A 306 -5.19 -19.16 4.78
CA THR A 306 -5.94 -18.67 3.63
C THR A 306 -5.01 -18.06 2.58
N TYR A 307 -4.01 -17.29 3.03
CA TYR A 307 -3.09 -16.58 2.14
C TYR A 307 -1.88 -17.38 1.69
N TYR A 308 -1.56 -18.54 2.29
CA TYR A 308 -0.40 -19.35 1.87
C TYR A 308 -0.80 -20.81 1.65
N TRP A 309 -0.33 -21.39 0.55
CA TRP A 309 -0.37 -22.85 0.39
C TRP A 309 0.60 -23.49 1.34
N GLN A 310 0.15 -24.55 2.03
CA GLN A 310 0.95 -25.27 3.01
C GLN A 310 0.96 -26.75 2.68
N ASN A 311 2.05 -27.43 3.02
CA ASN A 311 2.09 -28.89 2.99
C ASN A 311 1.33 -29.47 4.20
N GLU A 312 1.23 -30.79 4.28
CA GLU A 312 0.54 -31.49 5.38
C GLU A 312 1.14 -31.20 6.77
N GLN A 313 2.41 -30.80 6.83
CA GLN A 313 3.11 -30.42 8.06
C GLN A 313 2.89 -28.94 8.42
N GLY A 314 2.13 -28.19 7.61
CA GLY A 314 1.90 -26.77 7.80
C GLY A 314 3.06 -25.88 7.35
N ASN A 315 4.04 -26.38 6.61
CA ASN A 315 5.11 -25.53 6.06
C ASN A 315 4.64 -24.81 4.79
N THR A 316 4.97 -23.52 4.67
CA THR A 316 4.66 -22.71 3.49
C THR A 316 5.31 -23.28 2.23
N LEU A 317 4.52 -23.42 1.17
CA LEU A 317 4.97 -23.84 -0.15
C LEU A 317 5.05 -22.66 -1.12
N ILE A 318 3.97 -21.87 -1.19
CA ILE A 318 3.85 -20.72 -2.08
C ILE A 318 2.80 -19.74 -1.55
N GLY A 319 2.90 -18.45 -1.90
CA GLY A 319 1.90 -17.44 -1.54
C GLY A 319 0.65 -17.55 -2.41
N ARG A 320 -0.49 -17.12 -1.86
CA ARG A 320 -1.76 -16.90 -2.56
C ARG A 320 -2.13 -15.42 -2.48
N ALA A 321 -1.21 -14.53 -2.86
CA ALA A 321 -1.39 -13.10 -2.68
C ALA A 321 -2.67 -12.54 -3.36
N ALA A 322 -3.16 -13.22 -4.41
CA ALA A 322 -4.37 -12.85 -5.15
C ALA A 322 -5.64 -13.69 -4.83
N ALA A 323 -5.61 -14.64 -3.90
CA ALA A 323 -6.74 -15.57 -3.72
C ALA A 323 -8.00 -14.95 -3.07
N ILE A 324 -7.92 -13.71 -2.58
CA ILE A 324 -9.04 -13.03 -1.91
C ILE A 324 -9.29 -11.63 -2.54
N CYS A 325 -8.91 -11.44 -3.80
CA CYS A 325 -9.25 -10.23 -4.56
C CYS A 325 -10.61 -10.35 -5.23
#